data_AF-A0A534CG71-F1
#
_entry.id   AF-A0A534CG71-F1
#
_cell.length_a   1.000
_cell.length_b   1.000
_cell.length_c   1.000
_cell.angle_alpha   90.00
_cell.angle_beta   90.00
_cell.angle_gamma   90.00
#
_symmetry.space_group_name_H-M   'P 1'
#
loop_
_entity.id
_entity.type
_entity.pdbx_description
1 polymer ?
#
loop_
_entity_poly.entity_id
_entity_poly.type
_entity_poly.pdbx_seq_one_letter_code
_entity_poly.pdbx_strand_id
1 'polypeptide(L)'
;MKLFKVSKIKNINKGFNNRFSNNKIPSFLSGIYLKLAGRVLTQRIQRRVKSKVIQLGSLAKIKARIINTNRFVNKNKRGTFSITIKTGHIIND
;
A
#
# COMPACT_ATOMS: atom_id res chain seq x y z
N MET A 1 50.19 23.80 -20.97
CA MET A 1 49.89 22.35 -21.05
C MET A 1 48.38 22.16 -21.23
N LYS A 2 47.94 21.57 -22.35
CA LYS A 2 46.51 21.38 -22.68
C LYS A 2 46.03 20.06 -22.05
N LEU A 3 45.30 20.16 -20.93
CA LEU A 3 44.96 19.04 -20.04
C LEU A 3 43.59 18.40 -20.30
N PHE A 4 43.04 18.52 -21.51
CA PHE A 4 41.75 17.89 -21.85
C PHE A 4 41.84 17.20 -23.21
N LYS A 5 42.41 16.00 -23.20
CA LYS A 5 42.17 15.02 -24.27
C LYS A 5 40.73 14.55 -24.09
N VAL A 6 39.84 15.01 -24.96
CA VAL A 6 38.40 14.65 -24.96
C VAL A 6 38.27 13.14 -24.86
N SER A 7 37.88 12.64 -23.69
CA SER A 7 37.55 11.23 -23.52
C SER A 7 36.19 11.00 -24.18
N LYS A 8 36.19 10.36 -25.34
CA LYS A 8 34.96 9.85 -25.95
C LYS A 8 34.35 8.83 -24.98
N ILE A 9 33.23 9.20 -24.34
CA ILE A 9 32.46 8.31 -23.49
C ILE A 9 31.93 7.18 -24.39
N LYS A 10 32.56 5.99 -24.29
CA LYS A 10 32.13 4.78 -24.98
C LYS A 10 30.87 4.27 -24.25
N ASN A 11 29.69 4.66 -24.74
CA ASN A 11 28.34 4.27 -24.29
C ASN A 11 27.75 5.03 -23.10
N ILE A 12 27.15 6.18 -23.40
CA ILE A 12 26.24 6.92 -22.49
C ILE A 12 25.02 6.06 -22.08
N ASN A 13 24.58 5.15 -22.95
CA ASN A 13 23.30 4.42 -22.79
C ASN A 13 23.41 3.12 -21.97
N LYS A 14 24.61 2.64 -21.60
CA LYS A 14 24.78 1.31 -20.98
C LYS A 14 24.16 1.18 -19.59
N GLY A 15 23.92 2.31 -18.90
CA GLY A 15 23.31 2.34 -17.56
C GLY A 15 21.85 2.85 -17.52
N PHE A 16 21.33 3.39 -18.62
CA PHE A 16 19.99 4.00 -18.64
C PHE A 16 18.89 2.92 -18.77
N ASN A 17 19.11 1.90 -19.61
CA ASN A 17 18.11 0.88 -19.91
C ASN A 17 17.76 -0.02 -18.71
N ASN A 18 18.70 -0.27 -17.78
CA ASN A 18 18.43 -1.11 -16.60
C ASN A 18 17.66 -0.38 -15.48
N ARG A 19 17.61 0.96 -15.47
CA ARG A 19 16.90 1.72 -14.41
C ARG A 19 15.41 1.87 -14.69
N PHE A 20 15.00 1.81 -15.96
CA PHE A 20 13.60 1.94 -16.39
C PHE A 20 12.95 0.61 -16.78
N SER A 21 13.67 -0.51 -16.66
CA SER A 21 13.14 -1.88 -16.86
C SER A 21 12.26 -2.36 -15.68
N ASN A 22 11.54 -1.46 -15.02
CA ASN A 22 10.49 -1.87 -14.08
C ASN A 22 9.18 -1.96 -14.87
N ASN A 23 8.76 -3.18 -15.22
CA ASN A 23 7.41 -3.49 -15.73
C ASN A 23 6.30 -3.24 -14.67
N LYS A 24 6.54 -2.36 -13.70
CA LYS A 24 5.59 -2.02 -12.64
C LYS A 24 4.76 -0.83 -13.11
N ILE A 25 3.50 -1.10 -13.40
CA ILE A 25 2.53 -0.09 -13.77
C ILE A 25 2.37 0.88 -12.57
N PRO A 26 2.54 2.20 -12.75
CA PRO A 26 2.40 3.14 -11.66
C PRO A 26 0.95 3.13 -11.14
N SER A 27 0.80 3.08 -9.81
CA SER A 27 -0.52 3.10 -9.17
C SER A 27 -0.56 4.12 -8.03
N PHE A 28 -1.71 4.79 -7.90
CA PHE A 28 -1.98 5.76 -6.84
C PHE A 28 -3.03 5.23 -5.87
N LEU A 29 -2.87 5.53 -4.59
CA LEU A 29 -3.83 5.12 -3.58
C LEU A 29 -5.10 5.99 -3.67
N SER A 30 -6.23 5.35 -3.98
CA SER A 30 -7.55 5.98 -4.10
C SER A 30 -8.27 6.09 -2.76
N GLY A 31 -8.09 5.08 -1.91
CA GLY A 31 -8.72 5.03 -0.59
C GLY A 31 -8.24 3.85 0.27
N ILE A 32 -8.40 4.02 1.57
CA ILE A 32 -8.08 3.02 2.59
C ILE A 32 -9.32 2.80 3.45
N TYR A 33 -9.63 1.53 3.70
CA TYR A 33 -10.68 1.09 4.61
C TYR A 33 -10.05 0.24 5.71
N LEU A 34 -10.34 0.60 6.96
CA LEU A 34 -9.89 -0.10 8.16
C LEU A 34 -11.10 -0.55 8.98
N LYS A 35 -11.21 -1.85 9.24
CA LYS A 35 -12.22 -2.43 10.11
C LYS A 35 -11.56 -3.21 11.24
N LEU A 36 -11.90 -2.85 12.47
CA LEU A 36 -11.48 -3.52 13.69
C LEU A 36 -12.69 -4.22 14.32
N ALA A 37 -12.58 -5.51 14.58
CA ALA A 37 -13.64 -6.31 15.17
C ALA A 37 -13.08 -7.34 16.18
N GLY A 38 -13.90 -7.73 17.16
CA GLY A 38 -13.53 -8.71 18.17
C GLY A 38 -13.23 -8.09 19.54
N ARG A 39 -12.42 -8.78 20.35
CA ARG A 39 -12.11 -8.34 21.73
C ARG A 39 -10.81 -7.55 21.70
N VAL A 40 -10.87 -6.23 21.91
CA VAL A 40 -9.71 -5.33 21.83
C VAL A 40 -9.31 -4.90 23.25
N LEU A 41 -8.06 -4.46 23.44
CA LEU A 41 -7.48 -4.19 24.77
C LEU A 41 -7.87 -2.83 25.39
N THR A 42 -8.75 -2.05 24.77
CA THR A 42 -8.86 -0.61 25.04
C THR A 42 -9.61 -0.21 26.33
N GLN A 43 -10.29 -1.10 27.07
CA GLN A 43 -10.98 -0.76 28.35
C GLN A 43 -10.99 -1.89 29.40
N ARG A 44 -11.08 -1.52 30.69
CA ARG A 44 -11.07 -2.43 31.88
C ARG A 44 -12.11 -3.56 31.77
N ILE A 45 -13.34 -3.25 31.38
CA ILE A 45 -14.43 -4.20 31.10
C ILE A 45 -14.92 -3.95 29.68
N GLN A 46 -14.37 -4.67 28.69
CA GLN A 46 -14.74 -4.41 27.30
C GLN A 46 -15.57 -5.54 26.71
N ARG A 47 -16.82 -5.20 26.34
CA ARG A 47 -17.67 -6.00 25.46
C ARG A 47 -16.98 -6.21 24.11
N ARG A 48 -17.32 -7.32 23.43
CA ARG A 48 -16.88 -7.60 22.06
C ARG A 48 -17.25 -6.40 21.16
N VAL A 49 -16.26 -5.79 20.52
CA VAL A 49 -16.50 -4.75 19.50
C VAL A 49 -17.15 -5.44 18.31
N LYS A 50 -18.42 -5.15 18.03
CA LYS A 50 -19.16 -5.71 16.88
C LYS A 50 -18.44 -5.36 15.57
N SER A 51 -18.15 -4.08 15.35
CA SER A 51 -17.18 -3.60 14.37
C SER A 51 -16.99 -2.09 14.48
N LYS A 52 -15.75 -1.62 14.49
CA LYS A 52 -15.42 -0.20 14.30
C LYS A 52 -14.77 -0.04 12.93
N VAL A 53 -15.27 0.89 12.12
CA VAL A 53 -14.85 1.09 10.73
C VAL A 53 -14.41 2.54 10.55
N ILE A 54 -13.31 2.73 9.85
CA ILE A 54 -12.82 4.03 9.39
C ILE A 54 -12.51 3.87 7.91
N GLN A 55 -13.00 4.80 7.09
CA GLN A 55 -12.70 4.84 5.67
C GLN A 55 -12.20 6.24 5.31
N LEU A 56 -11.10 6.30 4.57
CA LEU A 56 -10.53 7.52 4.01
C LEU A 56 -10.41 7.35 2.50
N GLY A 57 -10.79 8.38 1.75
CA GLY A 57 -10.81 8.32 0.29
C GLY A 57 -11.89 7.40 -0.28
N SER A 58 -11.73 7.00 -1.55
CA SER A 58 -12.74 6.24 -2.28
C SER A 58 -12.29 4.81 -2.59
N LEU A 59 -13.17 3.85 -2.34
CA LEU A 59 -13.04 2.46 -2.79
C LEU A 59 -14.12 2.11 -3.84
N ALA A 60 -14.79 3.11 -4.42
CA ALA A 60 -15.80 2.88 -5.44
C ALA A 60 -15.15 2.29 -6.69
N LYS A 61 -15.80 1.31 -7.34
CA LYS A 61 -15.25 0.63 -8.54
C LYS A 61 -14.90 1.58 -9.69
N ILE A 62 -15.64 2.69 -9.82
CA ILE A 62 -15.38 3.73 -10.84
C ILE A 62 -14.03 4.42 -10.57
N LYS A 63 -13.67 4.61 -9.30
CA LYS A 63 -12.45 5.33 -8.90
C LYS A 63 -11.26 4.40 -8.60
N ALA A 64 -11.50 3.21 -8.05
CA ALA A 64 -10.45 2.24 -7.76
C ALA A 64 -10.54 1.07 -8.76
N ARG A 65 -9.55 0.96 -9.65
CA ARG A 65 -9.45 -0.15 -10.61
C ARG A 65 -9.07 -1.46 -9.92
N ILE A 66 -8.16 -1.39 -8.94
CA ILE A 66 -7.78 -2.55 -8.12
C ILE A 66 -8.20 -2.30 -6.68
N ILE A 67 -8.86 -3.27 -6.08
CA ILE A 67 -9.18 -3.26 -4.65
C ILE A 67 -8.52 -4.48 -4.02
N ASN A 68 -7.51 -4.24 -3.20
CA ASN A 68 -6.85 -5.29 -2.44
C ASN A 68 -7.48 -5.38 -1.06
N THR A 69 -7.83 -6.59 -0.63
CA THR A 69 -8.43 -6.83 0.69
C THR A 69 -7.62 -7.85 1.45
N ASN A 70 -7.19 -7.48 2.65
CA ASN A 70 -6.45 -8.39 3.52
C ASN A 70 -7.01 -8.35 4.94
N ARG A 71 -6.99 -9.49 5.64
CA ARG A 71 -7.48 -9.62 7.00
C ARG A 71 -6.41 -10.27 7.86
N PHE A 72 -5.99 -9.55 8.88
CA PHE A 72 -5.18 -10.07 9.95
C PHE A 72 -6.07 -10.52 11.12
N VAL A 73 -5.81 -11.71 11.65
CA VAL A 73 -6.51 -12.27 12.81
C VAL A 73 -5.48 -12.68 13.84
N ASN A 74 -5.66 -12.26 15.09
CA ASN A 74 -4.78 -12.63 16.18
C ASN A 74 -5.56 -12.70 17.51
N LYS A 75 -4.94 -13.31 18.53
CA LYS A 75 -5.47 -13.42 19.88
C LYS A 75 -4.69 -12.49 20.81
N ASN A 76 -5.40 -11.74 21.64
CA ASN A 76 -4.82 -11.02 22.76
C ASN A 76 -5.25 -11.68 24.09
N LYS A 77 -4.80 -11.13 25.24
CA LYS A 77 -5.17 -11.62 26.58
C LYS A 77 -6.69 -11.74 26.81
N ARG A 78 -7.51 -10.96 26.11
CA ARG A 78 -8.98 -10.96 26.25
C ARG A 78 -9.68 -11.88 25.25
N GLY A 79 -9.03 -12.27 24.16
CA GLY A 79 -9.55 -13.16 23.14
C GLY A 79 -9.17 -12.74 21.72
N THR A 80 -9.88 -13.28 20.74
CA THR A 80 -9.55 -13.06 19.32
C THR A 80 -10.05 -11.70 18.82
N PHE A 81 -9.21 -11.05 18.02
CA PHE A 81 -9.54 -9.83 17.29
C PHE A 81 -9.10 -9.96 15.83
N SER A 82 -9.69 -9.12 14.99
CA SER A 82 -9.36 -9.04 13.56
C SER A 82 -9.26 -7.60 13.10
N ILE A 83 -8.32 -7.38 12.19
CA ILE A 83 -8.10 -6.11 11.50
C ILE A 83 -8.25 -6.41 10.02
N THR A 84 -9.26 -5.83 9.38
CA THR A 84 -9.45 -5.92 7.93
C THR A 84 -9.03 -4.61 7.31
N ILE A 85 -8.12 -4.70 6.34
CA ILE A 85 -7.61 -3.58 5.55
C ILE A 85 -8.12 -3.77 4.13
N LYS A 86 -8.69 -2.73 3.53
CA LYS A 86 -8.88 -2.69 2.07
C LYS A 86 -8.19 -1.46 1.52
N THR A 87 -7.44 -1.62 0.44
CA THR A 87 -6.79 -0.51 -0.28
C THR A 87 -7.32 -0.47 -1.70
N GLY A 88 -7.75 0.71 -2.14
CA GLY A 88 -8.13 0.98 -3.52
C GLY A 88 -6.98 1.64 -4.26
N HIS A 89 -6.67 1.18 -5.47
CA HIS A 89 -5.62 1.73 -6.33
C HIS A 89 -6.21 2.22 -7.67
N ILE A 90 -5.81 3.41 -8.08
CA ILE A 90 -5.96 3.95 -9.43
C ILE A 90 -4.73 3.52 -10.22
N ILE A 91 -4.95 2.96 -11.40
CA ILE A 91 -3.88 2.64 -12.36
C ILE A 91 -3.89 3.74 -13.41
N ASN A 92 -2.72 4.31 -13.68
CA ASN A 92 -2.54 5.16 -14.84
C ASN A 92 -2.11 4.25 -15.99
N ASP A 93 -3.06 3.96 -16.88
CA ASP A 93 -2.79 3.34 -18.18
C ASP A 93 -2.26 4.39 -19.16
#